data_AF-X1UUV2-F1
#
_entry.id   AF-X1UUV2-F1
#
_cell.length_a   1.000
_cell.length_b   1.000
_cell.length_c   1.000
_cell.angle_alpha   90.00
_cell.angle_beta   90.00
_cell.angle_gamma   90.00
#
_symmetry.space_group_name_H-M   'P 1'
#
loop_
_entity.id
_entity.type
_entity.pdbx_description
1 polymer ?
#
loop_
_entity_poly.entity_id
_entity_poly.type
_entity_poly.pdbx_seq_one_letter_code
_entity_poly.pdbx_strand_id
1 'polypeptide(L)' 'CDAVVLGCTEIPLLVNQENSSLPILDSTRLLARAALKEATR' A
#
# COMPACT_ATOMS: atom_id res chain seq x y z
N CYS A 1 0.43 2.65 17.72
CA CYS A 1 0.94 2.32 16.38
C CYS A 1 0.74 3.54 15.50
N ASP A 2 1.69 3.83 14.61
CA ASP A 2 1.70 5.07 13.83
C ASP A 2 1.17 4.89 12.39
N ALA A 3 1.10 3.65 11.90
CA ALA A 3 0.58 3.29 10.58
C ALA A 3 0.18 1.80 10.54
N VAL A 4 -0.52 1.40 9.47
CA VAL A 4 -0.84 0.00 9.15
C VAL A 4 -0.35 -0.35 7.75
N VAL A 5 0.21 -1.56 7.59
CA VAL A 5 0.62 -2.09 6.29
C VAL A 5 -0.50 -2.98 5.74
N LEU A 6 -0.96 -2.70 4.51
CA LEU A 6 -1.81 -3.65 3.76
C LEU A 6 -0.88 -4.65 3.10
N GLY A 7 -0.58 -5.73 3.83
CA GLY A 7 0.47 -6.70 3.48
C GLY A 7 0.09 -7.75 2.43
N CYS A 8 -1.19 -7.84 2.06
CA CYS A 8 -1.67 -8.74 1.01
C CYS A 8 -2.32 -7.93 -0.11
N THR A 9 -2.32 -8.49 -1.32
CA THR A 9 -2.90 -7.86 -2.52
C THR A 9 -4.41 -7.65 -2.42
N GLU A 10 -5.10 -8.42 -1.58
CA GLU A 10 -6.55 -8.41 -1.41
C GLU A 10 -7.04 -7.40 -0.38
N ILE A 11 -6.23 -7.07 0.64
CA ILE A 11 -6.64 -6.17 1.73
C ILE A 11 -7.09 -4.80 1.22
N PRO A 12 -6.42 -4.16 0.23
CA PRO A 12 -6.88 -2.89 -0.34
C PRO A 12 -8.27 -2.93 -1.01
N LEU A 13 -8.82 -4.12 -1.28
CA LEU A 13 -10.18 -4.26 -1.83
C LEU A 13 -11.26 -3.99 -0.78
N LEU A 14 -10.93 -4.09 0.51
CA LEU A 14 -11.88 -3.94 1.63
C LEU A 14 -11.49 -2.78 2.57
N VAL A 15 -10.20 -2.51 2.72
CA VAL A 15 -9.66 -1.50 3.65
C VAL A 15 -8.98 -0.39 2.86
N ASN A 16 -9.33 0.86 3.17
CA ASN A 16 -8.79 2.05 2.52
C ASN A 16 -8.64 3.19 3.55
N GLN A 17 -8.14 4.35 3.10
CA GLN A 17 -7.86 5.44 4.03
C GLN A 17 -9.12 6.06 4.64
N GLU A 18 -10.28 5.93 3.99
CA GLU A 18 -11.57 6.45 4.48
C GLU A 18 -12.09 5.63 5.66
N ASN A 19 -11.73 4.34 5.74
CA ASN A 19 -12.17 3.42 6.80
C ASN A 19 -11.05 2.98 7.77
N SER A 20 -9.85 3.55 7.65
CA SER A 20 -8.73 3.30 8.56
C SER A 20 -8.48 4.51 9.46
N SER A 21 -8.43 4.28 10.77
CA SER A 21 -8.04 5.27 11.78
C SER A 21 -6.53 5.58 11.79
N LEU A 22 -5.73 4.74 11.13
CA LEU A 22 -4.28 4.92 10.98
C LEU A 22 -3.90 5.21 9.52
N PRO A 23 -2.79 5.92 9.29
CA PRO A 23 -2.19 6.01 7.96
C PRO A 23 -1.91 4.64 7.34
N ILE A 24 -2.19 4.50 6.05
CA ILE A 24 -2.02 3.25 5.30
C ILE A 24 -0.73 3.22 4.49
N LEU A 25 -0.03 2.09 4.56
CA LEU A 25 1.04 1.69 3.63
C LEU A 25 0.56 0.50 2.78
N ASP A 26 0.15 0.77 1.54
CA ASP A 26 -0.26 -0.27 0.58
C ASP A 26 0.96 -0.89 -0.09
N SER A 27 1.30 -2.12 0.31
CA SER A 27 2.49 -2.83 -0.19
C SER A 27 2.46 -3.05 -1.71
N THR A 28 1.27 -3.31 -2.28
CA THR A 28 1.08 -3.55 -3.71
C THR A 28 1.42 -2.30 -4.51
N ARG A 29 0.88 -1.14 -4.10
CA ARG A 29 1.14 0.14 -4.78
C ARG A 29 2.60 0.58 -4.61
N LEU A 30 3.17 0.41 -3.42
CA LEU A 30 4.58 0.74 -3.16
C LEU A 30 5.50 -0.09 -4.05
N LEU A 31 5.29 -1.41 -4.12
CA LEU A 31 6.08 -2.31 -4.95
C LEU A 31 5.92 -1.99 -6.44
N ALA A 32 4.69 -1.75 -6.92
CA ALA A 32 4.45 -1.38 -8.31
C ALA A 32 5.16 -0.08 -8.71
N ARG A 33 5.16 0.93 -7.84
CA ARG A 33 5.89 2.19 -8.07
C ARG A 33 7.41 1.98 -8.10
N ALA A 34 7.94 1.14 -7.19
CA ALA A 34 9.35 0.80 -7.18
C ALA A 34 9.77 0.06 -8.47
N ALA A 35 8.96 -0.89 -8.93
CA ALA A 35 9.20 -1.63 -10.17
C ALA A 35 9.23 -0.70 -11.40
N LEU A 36 8.28 0.24 -11.51
CA LEU A 36 8.27 1.24 -12.57
C LEU A 36 9.51 2.13 -12.54
N LYS A 37 9.95 2.54 -11.34
CA LYS A 37 11.16 3.36 -11.17
C LYS A 37 12.42 2.60 -11.59
N GLU A 38 12.51 1.31 -11.28
CA GLU A 38 13.66 0.49 -11.64
C GLU A 38 13.69 0.21 -13.15
N ALA A 39 12.53 -0.01 -13.77
CA ALA A 39 12.45 -0.29 -15.20
C ALA A 39 12.86 0.89 -16.11
N THR A 40 12.82 2.13 -15.60
CA THR A 40 13.18 3.34 -16.33
C THR A 40 14.52 3.96 -15.89
N ARG A 41 15.24 3.30 -14.99
CA ARG A 41 16.58 3.69 -14.55
C ARG A 41 17.65 3.24 -15.54
#